data_AF-A0A498LDW9-F1
#
_entry.id   AF-A0A498LDW9-F1
#
_cell.length_a   1.000
_cell.length_b   1.000
_cell.length_c   1.000
_cell.angle_alpha   90.00
_cell.angle_beta   90.00
_cell.angle_gamma   90.00
#
_symmetry.space_group_name_H-M   'P 1'
#
loop_
_entity.id
_entity.type
_entity.pdbx_description
1 polymer ?
#
loop_
_entity_poly.entity_id
_entity_poly.type
_entity_poly.pdbx_seq_one_letter_code
_entity_poly.pdbx_strand_id
1 'polypeptide(L)'
;MNDYSLQQENELEALASIYGEDFRDIRPQHPWKVKLPPEVYLYLRPKGLSYGQTSYVSVDLEVKCPPTYPDVPPELDLKNAKGLSHDKLQQLHTELNKLAKDRCGEVMIYELADFVQGFLTEHNVPPSSSFHEEMLKNQRRQQERLALEEQQKIDQRRKQEEQMQNEILAEIQRREEERREERRKKEIAKLERLESAAVTVPPALERQASASSGSPVDPSDGKKALMNRRRTTSSSRHRRDTYNEDNARQQEVLHFSSSFLGEVVVHRGKCIGESERLGRSVYYAFNSTSGDFAVVYEWILRWKSVGKFFTTQEKEKIEKCKKQIHGVESELNSLLKLSHPHLVHYQALSCTERDDCLVVDLLAEHVPGSSLARVLSGGAPVPVDQLRRHAVQLVSALDYLHANSVVHKQLNPSCVLLDSQGDVRLADYSLAKRLADVCKEDIFEQGHVRFSEDALPTRFGKKGDVWSLGLLLLALAQGREVKEYPVTLPSNLPTDLHDFLDK
;
A
#
# COMPACT_ATOMS: atom_id res chain seq x y z
N MET A 1 -16.39 -64.12 -23.00
CA MET A 1 -16.59 -62.66 -22.82
C MET A 1 -15.60 -62.24 -21.76
N ASN A 2 -14.60 -61.44 -22.11
CA ASN A 2 -13.66 -60.91 -21.13
C ASN A 2 -14.36 -59.75 -20.43
N ASP A 3 -14.62 -59.88 -19.12
CA ASP A 3 -15.23 -58.81 -18.33
C ASP A 3 -14.15 -57.81 -17.87
N TYR A 4 -13.59 -57.07 -18.83
CA TYR A 4 -12.58 -56.04 -18.58
C TYR A 4 -13.06 -55.00 -17.55
N SER A 5 -14.37 -54.81 -17.38
CA SER A 5 -14.91 -53.85 -16.43
C SER A 5 -14.50 -54.13 -14.98
N LEU A 6 -14.36 -55.38 -14.54
CA LEU A 6 -13.90 -55.65 -13.17
C LEU A 6 -12.43 -55.24 -12.98
N GLN A 7 -11.60 -55.51 -13.99
CA GLN A 7 -10.17 -55.16 -13.96
C GLN A 7 -9.97 -53.63 -14.02
N GLN A 8 -10.79 -52.95 -14.84
CA GLN A 8 -10.82 -51.49 -14.95
C GLN A 8 -11.25 -50.81 -13.64
N GLU A 9 -12.38 -51.17 -13.04
CA GLU A 9 -12.82 -50.50 -11.80
C GLU A 9 -11.84 -50.76 -10.63
N ASN A 10 -11.22 -51.95 -10.56
CA ASN A 10 -10.17 -52.24 -9.57
C ASN A 10 -8.92 -51.34 -9.75
N GLU A 11 -8.53 -51.03 -11.00
CA GLU A 11 -7.45 -50.07 -11.28
C GLU A 11 -7.85 -48.66 -10.82
N LEU A 12 -9.08 -48.22 -11.09
CA LEU A 12 -9.57 -46.90 -10.67
C LEU A 12 -9.62 -46.74 -9.14
N GLU A 13 -10.06 -47.77 -8.41
CA GLU A 13 -10.05 -47.76 -6.94
C GLU A 13 -8.62 -47.71 -6.37
N ALA A 14 -7.68 -48.43 -6.99
CA ALA A 14 -6.26 -48.38 -6.64
C ALA A 14 -5.65 -46.99 -6.90
N LEU A 15 -5.92 -46.38 -8.06
CA LEU A 15 -5.45 -45.03 -8.40
C LEU A 15 -6.02 -43.97 -7.45
N ALA A 16 -7.31 -44.03 -7.14
CA ALA A 16 -7.94 -43.14 -6.16
C ALA A 16 -7.29 -43.27 -4.77
N SER A 17 -6.92 -44.50 -4.36
CA SER A 17 -6.24 -44.77 -3.10
C SER A 17 -4.78 -44.28 -3.07
N ILE A 18 -4.08 -44.30 -4.21
CA ILE A 18 -2.67 -43.91 -4.34
C ILE A 18 -2.52 -42.38 -4.45
N TYR A 19 -3.38 -41.73 -5.24
CA TYR A 19 -3.25 -40.31 -5.59
C TYR A 19 -4.23 -39.40 -4.83
N GLY A 20 -5.32 -39.93 -4.25
CA GLY A 20 -6.30 -39.15 -3.50
C GLY A 20 -6.88 -37.99 -4.33
N GLU A 21 -6.79 -36.77 -3.80
CA GLU A 21 -7.26 -35.53 -4.44
C GLU A 21 -6.59 -35.21 -5.79
N ASP A 22 -5.41 -35.79 -6.06
CA ASP A 22 -4.69 -35.63 -7.33
C ASP A 22 -5.27 -36.53 -8.45
N PHE A 23 -6.21 -37.44 -8.16
CA PHE A 23 -6.91 -38.29 -9.13
C PHE A 23 -8.40 -37.94 -9.26
N ARG A 24 -8.93 -37.96 -10.49
CA ARG A 24 -10.36 -37.79 -10.77
C ARG A 24 -10.82 -38.71 -11.89
N ASP A 25 -11.90 -39.46 -11.64
CA ASP A 25 -12.71 -40.08 -12.70
C ASP A 25 -13.64 -39.00 -13.28
N ILE A 26 -13.55 -38.77 -14.59
CA ILE A 26 -14.31 -37.73 -15.31
C ILE A 26 -15.42 -38.31 -16.20
N ARG A 27 -15.73 -39.62 -16.07
CA ARG A 27 -16.86 -40.25 -16.76
C ARG A 27 -18.18 -39.53 -16.43
N PRO A 28 -19.04 -39.23 -17.42
CA PRO A 28 -20.31 -38.54 -17.18
C PRO A 28 -21.27 -39.43 -16.37
N GLN A 29 -21.83 -38.87 -15.29
CA GLN A 29 -22.81 -39.56 -14.45
C GLN A 29 -24.14 -39.73 -15.20
N HIS A 30 -24.35 -40.90 -15.80
CA HIS A 30 -25.64 -41.25 -16.41
C HIS A 30 -26.64 -41.80 -15.35
N PRO A 31 -27.93 -41.41 -15.39
CA PRO A 31 -28.97 -41.95 -14.51
C PRO A 31 -29.23 -43.46 -14.66
N TRP A 32 -28.67 -44.09 -15.68
CA TRP A 32 -28.83 -45.50 -16.03
C TRP A 32 -27.47 -46.18 -15.89
N LYS A 33 -27.43 -47.41 -15.36
CA LYS A 33 -26.21 -48.18 -15.05
C LYS A 33 -25.49 -48.72 -16.31
N VAL A 34 -25.22 -47.87 -17.29
CA VAL A 34 -24.40 -48.17 -18.46
C VAL A 34 -22.94 -47.98 -18.04
N LYS A 35 -22.15 -49.06 -18.01
CA LYS A 35 -20.71 -48.97 -17.75
C LYS A 35 -20.04 -48.30 -18.95
N LEU A 36 -19.44 -47.12 -18.72
CA LEU A 36 -18.61 -46.43 -19.71
C LEU A 36 -17.12 -46.79 -19.52
N PRO A 37 -16.33 -46.82 -20.61
CA PRO A 37 -14.88 -46.96 -20.53
C PRO A 37 -14.26 -45.89 -19.61
N PRO A 38 -13.17 -46.20 -18.88
CA PRO A 38 -12.51 -45.22 -18.01
C PRO A 38 -12.05 -43.96 -18.74
N GLU A 39 -12.36 -42.80 -18.18
CA GLU A 39 -11.80 -41.51 -18.57
C GLU A 39 -11.33 -40.81 -17.29
N VAL A 40 -10.02 -40.60 -17.15
CA VAL A 40 -9.42 -40.16 -15.88
C VAL A 40 -8.45 -39.00 -16.05
N TYR A 41 -8.27 -38.27 -14.96
CA TYR A 41 -7.42 -37.10 -14.86
C TYR A 41 -6.49 -37.24 -13.65
N LEU A 42 -5.19 -37.01 -13.83
CA LEU A 42 -4.15 -37.18 -12.82
C LEU A 42 -3.26 -35.93 -12.75
N TYR A 43 -3.21 -35.27 -11.59
CA TYR A 43 -2.28 -34.16 -11.33
C TYR A 43 -0.93 -34.70 -10.86
N LEU A 44 0.09 -34.66 -11.72
CA LEU A 44 1.37 -35.33 -11.47
C LEU A 44 2.50 -34.35 -11.12
N ARG A 45 3.26 -34.74 -10.09
CA ARG A 45 4.40 -34.03 -9.50
C ARG A 45 5.60 -34.98 -9.35
N PRO A 46 6.84 -34.47 -9.28
CA PRO A 46 8.04 -35.25 -8.98
C PRO A 46 7.85 -36.23 -7.80
N LYS A 47 8.37 -37.45 -7.93
CA LYS A 47 8.34 -38.45 -6.85
C LYS A 47 9.30 -38.06 -5.72
N GLY A 48 8.92 -38.42 -4.49
CA GLY A 48 9.86 -38.45 -3.36
C GLY A 48 10.38 -37.09 -2.90
N LEU A 49 9.66 -36.00 -3.14
CA LEU A 49 10.01 -34.67 -2.63
C LEU A 49 10.10 -34.69 -1.08
N SER A 50 11.32 -34.69 -0.57
CA SER A 50 11.60 -34.58 0.87
C SER A 50 11.10 -33.24 1.43
N TYR A 51 10.80 -33.18 2.73
CA TYR A 51 10.53 -31.92 3.43
C TYR A 51 11.63 -30.87 3.12
N GLY A 52 11.26 -29.83 2.36
CA GLY A 52 12.15 -28.73 1.96
C GLY A 52 12.52 -28.67 0.46
N GLN A 53 12.23 -29.70 -0.35
CA GLN A 53 12.39 -29.60 -1.80
C GLN A 53 11.17 -28.93 -2.46
N THR A 54 11.43 -28.01 -3.38
CA THR A 54 10.37 -27.30 -4.14
C THR A 54 10.13 -27.97 -5.49
N SER A 55 8.85 -28.08 -5.87
CA SER A 55 8.45 -28.57 -7.19
C SER A 55 8.46 -27.40 -8.18
N TYR A 56 9.38 -27.43 -9.14
CA TYR A 56 9.45 -26.46 -10.24
C TYR A 56 8.69 -26.93 -11.48
N VAL A 57 8.41 -28.24 -11.57
CA VAL A 57 7.66 -28.88 -12.65
C VAL A 57 6.39 -29.57 -12.16
N SER A 58 5.38 -29.65 -13.03
CA SER A 58 4.15 -30.45 -12.87
C SER A 58 3.50 -30.68 -14.23
N VAL A 59 2.68 -31.73 -14.38
CA VAL A 59 1.85 -31.93 -15.57
C VAL A 59 0.55 -32.65 -15.20
N ASP A 60 -0.50 -32.39 -15.96
CA ASP A 60 -1.80 -32.99 -15.77
C ASP A 60 -1.98 -34.06 -16.87
N LEU A 61 -2.11 -35.33 -16.49
CA LEU A 61 -2.27 -36.46 -17.41
C LEU A 61 -3.75 -36.80 -17.56
N GLU A 62 -4.28 -36.66 -18.77
CA GLU A 62 -5.63 -37.08 -19.13
C GLU A 62 -5.55 -38.39 -19.93
N VAL A 63 -6.28 -39.41 -19.49
CA VAL A 63 -6.24 -40.77 -20.05
C VAL A 63 -7.65 -41.20 -20.45
N LYS A 64 -7.85 -41.49 -21.74
CA LYS A 64 -9.14 -41.95 -22.28
C LYS A 64 -9.02 -43.39 -22.76
N CYS A 65 -9.64 -44.31 -22.04
CA CYS A 65 -9.54 -45.73 -22.35
C CYS A 65 -10.56 -46.11 -23.43
N PRO A 66 -10.17 -46.82 -24.52
CA PRO A 66 -11.15 -47.41 -25.42
C PRO A 66 -11.95 -48.53 -24.72
N PRO A 67 -13.13 -48.92 -25.23
CA PRO A 67 -13.90 -50.06 -24.69
C PRO A 67 -13.14 -51.40 -24.64
N THR A 68 -12.07 -51.52 -25.42
CA THR A 68 -11.18 -52.68 -25.54
C THR A 68 -9.90 -52.55 -24.70
N TYR A 69 -9.80 -51.54 -23.82
CA TYR A 69 -8.71 -51.42 -22.86
C TYR A 69 -8.74 -52.58 -21.84
N PRO A 70 -7.61 -53.24 -21.52
CA PRO A 70 -6.23 -52.85 -21.80
C PRO A 70 -5.61 -53.41 -23.10
N ASP A 71 -6.32 -54.18 -23.92
CA ASP A 71 -5.77 -54.78 -25.15
C ASP A 71 -5.43 -53.74 -26.23
N VAL A 72 -6.05 -52.56 -26.15
CA VAL A 72 -5.78 -51.38 -26.99
C VAL A 72 -5.35 -50.23 -26.07
N PRO A 73 -4.27 -49.50 -26.39
CA PRO A 73 -3.75 -48.45 -25.52
C PRO A 73 -4.74 -47.28 -25.42
N PRO A 74 -4.76 -46.56 -24.28
CA PRO A 74 -5.57 -45.36 -24.11
C PRO A 74 -5.05 -44.19 -24.94
N GLU A 75 -5.92 -43.23 -25.22
CA GLU A 75 -5.50 -41.91 -25.70
C GLU A 75 -4.96 -41.09 -24.52
N LEU A 76 -3.81 -40.43 -24.73
CA LEU A 76 -3.03 -39.77 -23.68
C LEU A 76 -2.77 -38.32 -24.05
N ASP A 77 -3.17 -37.39 -23.18
CA ASP A 77 -2.92 -35.96 -23.32
C ASP A 77 -2.24 -35.38 -22.07
N LEU A 78 -1.33 -34.42 -22.30
CA LEU A 78 -0.49 -33.80 -21.27
C LEU A 78 -0.82 -32.31 -21.18
N LYS A 79 -1.70 -31.97 -20.23
CA LYS A 79 -2.25 -30.63 -20.03
C LYS A 79 -1.52 -29.86 -18.93
N ASN A 80 -1.69 -28.54 -18.93
CA ASN A 80 -1.24 -27.61 -17.88
C ASN A 80 0.24 -27.74 -17.43
N ALA A 81 1.12 -28.24 -18.31
CA ALA A 81 2.52 -28.48 -18.00
C ALA A 81 3.24 -27.20 -17.52
N LYS A 82 3.97 -27.32 -16.41
CA LYS A 82 4.78 -26.23 -15.82
C LYS A 82 6.24 -26.66 -15.76
N GLY A 83 7.14 -25.71 -15.99
CA GLY A 83 8.61 -25.88 -15.85
C GLY A 83 9.30 -26.77 -16.91
N LEU A 84 8.56 -27.48 -17.76
CA LEU A 84 9.10 -28.20 -18.92
C LEU A 84 9.15 -27.32 -20.17
N SER A 85 10.17 -27.50 -21.00
CA SER A 85 10.20 -26.94 -22.36
C SER A 85 9.28 -27.72 -23.29
N HIS A 86 8.88 -27.12 -24.41
CA HIS A 86 8.02 -27.77 -25.41
C HIS A 86 8.64 -29.08 -25.94
N ASP A 87 9.95 -29.08 -26.21
CA ASP A 87 10.68 -30.26 -26.71
C ASP A 87 10.66 -31.42 -25.68
N LYS A 88 10.81 -31.10 -24.38
CA LYS A 88 10.73 -32.10 -23.29
C LYS A 88 9.33 -32.66 -23.13
N LEU A 89 8.30 -31.83 -23.34
CA LEU A 89 6.90 -32.25 -23.31
C LEU A 89 6.59 -33.19 -24.50
N GLN A 90 7.07 -32.86 -25.70
CA GLN A 90 6.97 -33.74 -26.87
C GLN A 90 7.72 -35.06 -26.68
N GLN A 91 8.92 -35.03 -26.08
CA GLN A 91 9.67 -36.24 -25.73
C GLN A 91 8.88 -37.11 -24.76
N LEU A 92 8.40 -36.54 -23.65
CA LEU A 92 7.58 -37.24 -22.65
C LEU A 92 6.32 -37.86 -23.28
N HIS A 93 5.60 -37.11 -24.13
CA HIS A 93 4.42 -37.62 -24.83
C HIS A 93 4.75 -38.81 -25.74
N THR A 94 5.88 -38.73 -26.46
CA THR A 94 6.34 -39.78 -27.37
C THR A 94 6.73 -41.06 -26.62
N GLU A 95 7.48 -40.92 -25.51
CA GLU A 95 7.90 -42.04 -24.67
C GLU A 95 6.70 -42.68 -23.95
N LEU A 96 5.75 -41.87 -23.47
CA LEU A 96 4.53 -42.34 -22.82
C LEU A 96 3.62 -43.14 -23.78
N ASN A 97 3.45 -42.65 -25.01
CA ASN A 97 2.70 -43.37 -26.05
C ASN A 97 3.38 -44.66 -26.53
N LYS A 98 4.71 -44.76 -26.38
CA LYS A 98 5.43 -46.01 -26.60
C LYS A 98 5.18 -46.99 -25.45
N LEU A 99 5.34 -46.54 -24.20
CA LEU A 99 5.09 -47.35 -23.00
C LEU A 99 3.67 -47.93 -22.99
N ALA A 100 2.66 -47.13 -23.33
CA ALA A 100 1.27 -47.61 -23.43
C ALA A 100 1.08 -48.75 -24.44
N LYS A 101 1.82 -48.75 -25.57
CA LYS A 101 1.78 -49.83 -26.57
C LYS A 101 2.53 -51.07 -26.12
N ASP A 102 3.64 -50.88 -25.40
CA ASP A 102 4.46 -51.97 -24.86
C ASP A 102 3.76 -52.67 -23.66
N ARG A 103 2.67 -52.09 -23.11
CA ARG A 103 1.87 -52.60 -21.99
C ARG A 103 0.47 -53.12 -22.35
N CYS A 104 0.11 -53.19 -23.63
CA CYS A 104 -1.18 -53.75 -24.04
C CYS A 104 -1.42 -55.16 -23.49
N GLY A 105 -2.63 -55.39 -22.96
CA GLY A 105 -3.06 -56.65 -22.33
C GLY A 105 -3.11 -56.62 -20.80
N GLU A 106 -2.48 -55.65 -20.15
CA GLU A 106 -2.56 -55.42 -18.70
C GLU A 106 -2.94 -53.97 -18.36
N VAL A 107 -3.60 -53.77 -17.22
CA VAL A 107 -3.91 -52.43 -16.71
C VAL A 107 -2.63 -51.66 -16.41
N MET A 108 -2.55 -50.40 -16.85
CA MET A 108 -1.29 -49.69 -17.08
C MET A 108 -1.28 -48.21 -16.67
N ILE A 109 -2.41 -47.63 -16.26
CA ILE A 109 -2.52 -46.19 -15.94
C ILE A 109 -1.57 -45.82 -14.80
N TYR A 110 -1.42 -46.70 -13.80
CA TYR A 110 -0.44 -46.50 -12.73
C TYR A 110 1.00 -46.46 -13.25
N GLU A 111 1.40 -47.35 -14.17
CA GLU A 111 2.75 -47.32 -14.75
C GLU A 111 3.00 -46.08 -15.61
N LEU A 112 1.99 -45.62 -16.34
CA LEU A 112 2.07 -44.37 -17.11
C LEU A 112 2.23 -43.16 -16.17
N ALA A 113 1.49 -43.10 -15.07
CA ALA A 113 1.61 -42.06 -14.06
C ALA A 113 2.97 -42.12 -13.34
N ASP A 114 3.42 -43.32 -12.95
CA ASP A 114 4.72 -43.57 -12.35
C ASP A 114 5.86 -43.04 -13.25
N PHE A 115 5.82 -43.38 -14.54
CA PHE A 115 6.79 -42.94 -15.55
C PHE A 115 6.82 -41.42 -15.67
N VAL A 116 5.65 -40.76 -15.79
CA VAL A 116 5.57 -39.29 -15.83
C VAL A 116 6.17 -38.66 -14.58
N GLN A 117 5.85 -39.16 -13.38
CA GLN A 117 6.44 -38.62 -12.15
C GLN A 117 7.96 -38.85 -12.08
N GLY A 118 8.47 -39.96 -12.64
CA GLY A 118 9.90 -40.21 -12.81
C GLY A 118 10.56 -39.17 -13.71
N PHE A 119 10.01 -38.94 -14.90
CA PHE A 119 10.48 -37.93 -15.86
C PHE A 119 10.45 -36.52 -15.26
N LEU A 120 9.38 -36.16 -14.54
CA LEU A 120 9.30 -34.89 -13.79
C LEU A 120 10.40 -34.76 -12.73
N THR A 121 10.80 -35.86 -12.09
CA THR A 121 11.85 -35.84 -11.05
C THR A 121 13.23 -35.53 -11.63
N GLU A 122 13.58 -36.19 -12.74
CA GLU A 122 14.83 -35.92 -13.47
C GLU A 122 14.90 -34.48 -14.00
N HIS A 123 13.75 -33.93 -14.39
CA HIS A 123 13.63 -32.60 -15.00
C HIS A 123 13.25 -31.48 -14.01
N ASN A 124 13.23 -31.73 -12.71
CA ASN A 124 12.90 -30.74 -11.67
C ASN A 124 14.05 -29.73 -11.41
N VAL A 125 14.42 -28.97 -12.44
CA VAL A 125 15.48 -27.96 -12.38
C VAL A 125 14.88 -26.60 -12.02
N PRO A 126 15.44 -25.83 -11.06
CA PRO A 126 15.01 -24.46 -10.81
C PRO A 126 15.15 -23.60 -12.07
N PRO A 127 14.22 -22.67 -12.35
CA PRO A 127 14.27 -21.83 -13.54
C PRO A 127 15.60 -21.06 -13.59
N SER A 128 16.32 -21.19 -14.70
CA SER A 128 17.65 -20.62 -14.86
C SER A 128 17.64 -19.08 -14.81
N SER A 129 18.63 -18.52 -14.10
CA SER A 129 18.79 -17.10 -13.85
C SER A 129 19.24 -16.31 -15.10
N SER A 130 18.35 -16.12 -16.08
CA SER A 130 18.70 -15.45 -17.35
C SER A 130 17.59 -14.62 -18.02
N PHE A 131 16.61 -14.11 -17.25
CA PHE A 131 15.67 -13.09 -17.77
C PHE A 131 15.26 -12.08 -16.69
N HIS A 132 14.95 -12.55 -15.49
CA HIS A 132 14.63 -11.69 -14.34
C HIS A 132 15.80 -10.78 -13.94
N GLU A 133 17.02 -11.33 -13.89
CA GLU A 133 18.21 -10.53 -13.52
C GLU A 133 18.56 -9.49 -14.59
N GLU A 134 18.43 -9.83 -15.88
CA GLU A 134 18.67 -8.89 -16.98
C GLU A 134 17.60 -7.80 -17.06
N MET A 135 16.33 -8.14 -16.83
CA MET A 135 15.24 -7.17 -16.65
C MET A 135 15.55 -6.20 -15.50
N LEU A 136 15.94 -6.70 -14.32
CA LEU A 136 16.34 -5.88 -13.16
C LEU A 136 17.59 -5.03 -13.41
N LYS A 137 18.51 -5.48 -14.28
CA LYS A 137 19.72 -4.74 -14.67
C LYS A 137 19.41 -3.62 -15.66
N ASN A 138 18.52 -3.89 -16.63
CA ASN A 138 18.04 -2.88 -17.57
C ASN A 138 17.12 -1.85 -16.90
N GLN A 139 16.27 -2.28 -15.96
CA GLN A 139 15.43 -1.38 -15.17
C GLN A 139 16.27 -0.46 -14.25
N ARG A 140 17.32 -0.98 -13.61
CA ARG A 140 18.28 -0.16 -12.85
C ARG A 140 19.00 0.86 -13.75
N ARG A 141 19.55 0.45 -14.89
CA ARG A 141 20.17 1.36 -15.86
C ARG A 141 19.20 2.46 -16.35
N GLN A 142 17.92 2.13 -16.52
CA GLN A 142 16.90 3.09 -16.93
C GLN A 142 16.59 4.10 -15.81
N GLN A 143 16.51 3.65 -14.55
CA GLN A 143 16.36 4.53 -13.39
C GLN A 143 17.58 5.43 -13.18
N GLU A 144 18.80 4.88 -13.28
CA GLU A 144 20.06 5.63 -13.18
C GLU A 144 20.15 6.74 -14.25
N ARG A 145 19.77 6.45 -15.50
CA ARG A 145 19.74 7.47 -16.57
C ARG A 145 18.72 8.58 -16.28
N LEU A 146 17.50 8.22 -15.84
CA LEU A 146 16.47 9.20 -15.52
C LEU A 146 16.88 10.10 -14.33
N ALA A 147 17.48 9.51 -13.30
CA ALA A 147 18.03 10.26 -12.16
C ALA A 147 19.14 11.22 -12.59
N LEU A 148 20.04 10.81 -13.50
CA LEU A 148 21.09 11.67 -14.03
C LEU A 148 20.52 12.85 -14.86
N GLU A 149 19.52 12.59 -15.70
CA GLU A 149 18.82 13.64 -16.47
C GLU A 149 18.05 14.62 -15.57
N GLU A 150 17.43 14.12 -14.50
CA GLU A 150 16.74 14.95 -13.50
C GLU A 150 17.74 15.81 -12.71
N GLN A 151 18.85 15.22 -12.26
CA GLN A 151 19.90 15.94 -11.55
C GLN A 151 20.56 17.02 -12.44
N GLN A 152 20.78 16.74 -13.72
CA GLN A 152 21.24 17.76 -14.68
C GLN A 152 20.23 18.91 -14.87
N LYS A 153 18.92 18.62 -14.88
CA LYS A 153 17.88 19.67 -14.94
C LYS A 153 17.82 20.50 -13.66
N ILE A 154 18.02 19.89 -12.49
CA ILE A 154 18.13 20.59 -11.20
C ILE A 154 19.35 21.50 -11.20
N ASP A 155 20.53 20.99 -11.58
CA ASP A 155 21.77 21.78 -11.63
C ASP A 155 21.71 22.93 -12.66
N GLN A 156 21.08 22.71 -13.82
CA GLN A 156 20.84 23.78 -14.79
C GLN A 156 19.92 24.86 -14.23
N ARG A 157 18.82 24.47 -13.56
CA ARG A 157 17.89 25.42 -12.94
C ARG A 157 18.58 26.22 -11.83
N ARG A 158 19.37 25.55 -10.98
CA ARG A 158 20.14 26.17 -9.90
C ARG A 158 21.13 27.21 -10.43
N LYS A 159 21.83 26.91 -11.52
CA LYS A 159 22.73 27.86 -12.20
C LYS A 159 21.99 29.05 -12.82
N GLN A 160 20.80 28.83 -13.38
CA GLN A 160 19.95 29.92 -13.88
C GLN A 160 19.45 30.82 -12.73
N GLU A 161 19.04 30.23 -11.60
CA GLU A 161 18.65 30.96 -10.39
C GLU A 161 19.81 31.77 -9.81
N GLU A 162 21.03 31.21 -9.73
CA GLU A 162 22.25 31.91 -9.31
C GLU A 162 22.63 33.04 -10.29
N GLN A 163 22.54 32.83 -11.60
CA GLN A 163 22.78 33.90 -12.59
C GLN A 163 21.78 35.04 -12.43
N MET A 164 20.49 34.73 -12.31
CA MET A 164 19.42 35.71 -12.12
C MET A 164 19.58 36.47 -10.80
N GLN A 165 19.96 35.81 -9.70
CA GLN A 165 20.25 36.47 -8.43
C GLN A 165 21.44 37.43 -8.53
N ASN A 166 22.53 37.02 -9.21
CA ASN A 166 23.69 37.89 -9.42
C ASN A 166 23.37 39.10 -10.30
N GLU A 167 22.55 38.94 -11.34
CA GLU A 167 22.09 40.03 -12.20
C GLU A 167 21.20 41.03 -11.44
N ILE A 168 20.26 40.54 -10.63
CA ILE A 168 19.44 41.37 -9.72
C ILE A 168 20.33 42.14 -8.74
N LEU A 169 21.33 41.48 -8.14
CA LEU A 169 22.24 42.11 -7.17
C LEU A 169 23.11 43.20 -7.83
N ALA A 170 23.60 42.98 -9.05
CA ALA A 170 24.36 43.95 -9.82
C ALA A 170 23.51 45.19 -10.20
N GLU A 171 22.26 45.00 -10.63
CA GLU A 171 21.35 46.12 -10.93
C GLU A 171 20.99 46.92 -9.66
N ILE A 172 20.84 46.26 -8.49
CA ILE A 172 20.66 46.93 -7.20
C ILE A 172 21.88 47.80 -6.87
N GLN A 173 23.11 47.27 -7.00
CA GLN A 173 24.34 48.02 -6.76
C GLN A 173 24.45 49.23 -7.70
N ARG A 174 24.19 49.06 -9.00
CA ARG A 174 24.22 50.16 -9.97
C ARG A 174 23.26 51.30 -9.60
N ARG A 175 22.03 50.96 -9.20
CA ARG A 175 21.02 51.94 -8.72
C ARG A 175 21.36 52.57 -7.37
N GLU A 176 22.20 51.95 -6.56
CA GLU A 176 22.75 52.57 -5.35
C GLU A 176 23.88 53.54 -5.65
N GLU A 177 24.77 53.21 -6.60
CA GLU A 177 25.82 54.12 -7.05
C GLU A 177 25.25 55.34 -7.78
N GLU A 178 24.30 55.15 -8.70
CA GLU A 178 23.57 56.27 -9.35
C GLU A 178 22.94 57.21 -8.31
N ARG A 179 22.25 56.67 -7.28
CA ARG A 179 21.70 57.47 -6.18
C ARG A 179 22.78 58.13 -5.31
N ARG A 180 23.95 57.49 -5.12
CA ARG A 180 25.07 58.04 -4.33
C ARG A 180 25.75 59.19 -5.07
N GLU A 181 25.98 59.05 -6.37
CA GLU A 181 26.45 60.15 -7.22
C GLU A 181 25.46 61.31 -7.27
N GLU A 182 24.16 61.03 -7.44
CA GLU A 182 23.14 62.07 -7.51
C GLU A 182 23.06 62.87 -6.20
N ARG A 183 23.18 62.20 -5.04
CA ARG A 183 23.32 62.84 -3.72
C ARG A 183 24.58 63.71 -3.66
N ARG A 184 25.73 63.19 -4.07
CA ARG A 184 27.00 63.94 -4.10
C ARG A 184 26.93 65.18 -5.01
N LYS A 185 26.31 65.07 -6.19
CA LYS A 185 26.06 66.20 -7.10
C LYS A 185 25.14 67.24 -6.47
N LYS A 186 24.08 66.80 -5.76
CA LYS A 186 23.17 67.69 -5.01
C LYS A 186 23.87 68.39 -3.82
N GLU A 187 24.82 67.75 -3.16
CA GLU A 187 25.63 68.38 -2.10
C GLU A 187 26.61 69.42 -2.66
N ILE A 188 27.32 69.11 -3.76
CA ILE A 188 28.23 70.05 -4.42
C ILE A 188 27.46 71.29 -4.90
N ALA A 189 26.35 71.12 -5.61
CA ALA A 189 25.51 72.23 -6.06
C ALA A 189 24.87 73.04 -4.90
N LYS A 190 24.74 72.44 -3.71
CA LYS A 190 24.31 73.16 -2.49
C LYS A 190 25.45 73.99 -1.91
N LEU A 191 26.68 73.49 -1.93
CA LEU A 191 27.88 74.22 -1.49
C LEU A 191 28.19 75.40 -2.43
N GLU A 192 28.17 75.20 -3.75
CA GLU A 192 28.38 76.26 -4.74
C GLU A 192 27.34 77.40 -4.60
N ARG A 193 26.08 77.08 -4.28
CA ARG A 193 25.04 78.08 -3.99
C ARG A 193 25.26 78.84 -2.69
N LEU A 194 25.87 78.21 -1.69
CA LEU A 194 26.22 78.87 -0.42
C LEU A 194 27.44 79.78 -0.61
N GLU A 195 28.41 79.36 -1.42
CA GLU A 195 29.62 80.12 -1.76
C GLU A 195 29.29 81.34 -2.65
N SER A 196 28.47 81.15 -3.70
CA SER A 196 28.02 82.26 -4.56
C SER A 196 27.03 83.22 -3.86
N ALA A 197 26.38 82.81 -2.77
CA ALA A 197 25.60 83.70 -1.90
C ALA A 197 26.46 84.55 -0.95
N ALA A 198 27.74 84.23 -0.76
CA ALA A 198 28.63 84.91 0.19
C ALA A 198 29.38 86.12 -0.39
N VAL A 199 29.29 86.37 -1.70
CA VAL A 199 30.17 87.33 -2.42
C VAL A 199 29.52 88.71 -2.69
N THR A 200 28.23 88.91 -2.40
CA THR A 200 27.51 90.14 -2.84
C THR A 200 26.70 90.83 -1.74
N VAL A 201 27.29 91.83 -1.08
CA VAL A 201 26.70 92.73 -0.06
C VAL A 201 27.49 94.05 -0.05
N PRO A 202 26.93 95.27 0.14
CA PRO A 202 25.58 95.83 -0.10
C PRO A 202 25.65 97.10 -1.03
N PRO A 203 24.70 98.06 -1.06
CA PRO A 203 24.40 98.99 0.05
C PRO A 203 22.90 99.14 0.39
N ALA A 204 22.61 99.81 1.51
CA ALA A 204 21.27 99.95 2.08
C ALA A 204 20.47 101.15 1.53
N LEU A 205 19.12 101.07 1.60
CA LEU A 205 18.24 102.03 2.29
C LEU A 205 16.73 101.69 2.14
N GLU A 206 15.98 101.82 3.24
CA GLU A 206 14.54 102.19 3.38
C GLU A 206 13.50 101.67 2.34
N ARG A 207 12.43 100.93 2.72
CA ARG A 207 11.38 101.26 3.73
C ARG A 207 10.40 100.09 3.98
N GLN A 208 9.79 100.06 5.18
CA GLN A 208 8.42 99.60 5.58
C GLN A 208 7.73 98.45 4.82
N ALA A 209 7.02 97.49 5.42
CA ALA A 209 6.73 97.00 6.78
C ALA A 209 6.14 95.57 6.60
N SER A 210 5.88 94.69 7.56
CA SER A 210 5.78 94.70 9.02
C SER A 210 6.18 93.31 9.56
N ALA A 211 6.46 93.18 10.86
CA ALA A 211 6.79 91.90 11.48
C ALA A 211 6.10 91.74 12.85
N SER A 212 5.99 90.48 13.29
CA SER A 212 5.48 90.00 14.59
C SER A 212 3.98 90.27 14.88
N SER A 213 3.25 89.44 15.64
CA SER A 213 3.49 88.07 16.15
C SER A 213 2.16 87.50 16.65
N GLY A 214 1.98 86.17 16.65
CA GLY A 214 0.84 85.55 17.34
C GLY A 214 0.58 84.08 17.00
N SER A 215 0.47 83.26 18.05
CA SER A 215 -0.15 81.92 18.05
C SER A 215 -1.62 81.99 17.57
N PRO A 216 -2.26 80.88 17.14
CA PRO A 216 -2.73 79.81 18.05
C PRO A 216 -2.55 78.38 17.47
N VAL A 217 -2.69 77.23 18.16
CA VAL A 217 -3.59 76.76 19.24
C VAL A 217 -5.03 76.46 18.77
N ASP A 218 -5.24 75.19 18.36
CA ASP A 218 -6.52 74.45 18.43
C ASP A 218 -7.78 75.04 17.73
N PRO A 219 -8.95 74.34 17.71
CA PRO A 219 -9.21 72.96 18.10
C PRO A 219 -9.81 72.07 17.00
N SER A 220 -9.58 70.76 17.11
CA SER A 220 -10.53 69.75 16.64
C SER A 220 -11.71 69.66 17.61
N ASP A 221 -12.96 69.72 17.13
CA ASP A 221 -14.11 69.33 17.96
C ASP A 221 -15.15 68.46 17.21
N GLY A 222 -15.47 67.34 17.85
CA GLY A 222 -16.67 66.55 17.66
C GLY A 222 -16.62 65.38 16.67
N LYS A 223 -17.16 64.19 17.01
CA LYS A 223 -17.80 63.76 18.27
C LYS A 223 -17.85 62.22 18.36
N LYS A 224 -17.46 61.68 19.53
CA LYS A 224 -18.06 60.50 20.23
C LYS A 224 -17.96 59.09 19.58
N ALA A 225 -17.86 57.98 20.32
CA ALA A 225 -17.66 57.77 21.76
C ALA A 225 -17.31 56.30 22.13
N LEU A 226 -16.66 56.13 23.30
CA LEU A 226 -16.63 54.96 24.23
C LEU A 226 -16.19 53.57 23.70
N MET A 227 -15.09 52.98 24.23
CA MET A 227 -15.00 52.09 25.42
C MET A 227 -15.69 50.71 25.22
N ASN A 228 -15.13 49.56 25.65
CA ASN A 228 -14.27 49.31 26.82
C ASN A 228 -13.45 47.98 26.72
N ARG A 229 -12.50 47.75 27.64
CA ARG A 229 -11.70 46.50 27.82
C ARG A 229 -12.55 45.27 28.21
N ARG A 230 -12.11 44.02 27.87
CA ARG A 230 -11.78 42.93 28.85
C ARG A 230 -11.28 41.59 28.27
N ARG A 231 -10.73 40.77 29.18
CA ARG A 231 -10.25 39.36 29.06
C ARG A 231 -11.39 38.32 29.00
N THR A 232 -11.08 37.12 28.51
CA THR A 232 -11.35 35.82 29.19
C THR A 232 -10.05 34.98 29.12
N THR A 233 -9.72 33.89 29.85
CA THR A 233 -10.28 33.14 31.01
C THR A 233 -11.44 32.14 30.80
N SER A 234 -11.07 30.97 30.26
CA SER A 234 -11.34 29.60 30.77
C SER A 234 -12.65 29.23 31.52
N SER A 235 -13.22 28.08 31.12
CA SER A 235 -13.61 26.93 31.98
C SER A 235 -15.09 26.48 32.03
N SER A 236 -15.27 25.21 31.62
CA SER A 236 -16.05 24.13 32.28
C SER A 236 -17.59 24.11 32.34
N ARG A 237 -18.11 22.98 31.81
CA ARG A 237 -19.17 22.09 32.34
C ARG A 237 -20.61 22.61 32.38
N HIS A 238 -21.51 21.87 31.73
CA HIS A 238 -22.66 21.10 32.27
C HIS A 238 -23.20 20.24 31.09
N ARG A 239 -23.97 19.17 31.21
CA ARG A 239 -24.10 18.03 32.14
C ARG A 239 -25.16 17.16 31.45
N ARG A 240 -24.82 15.90 31.14
CA ARG A 240 -25.68 14.80 30.68
C ARG A 240 -27.20 15.03 30.73
N ASP A 241 -27.85 15.04 29.55
CA ASP A 241 -29.23 14.60 29.36
C ASP A 241 -29.30 13.68 28.13
N THR A 242 -30.14 12.65 28.21
CA THR A 242 -30.31 11.61 27.18
C THR A 242 -31.32 12.06 26.12
N TYR A 243 -30.85 12.29 24.90
CA TYR A 243 -31.72 12.39 23.73
C TYR A 243 -31.25 11.43 22.63
N ASN A 244 -32.16 10.56 22.22
CA ASN A 244 -31.99 9.66 21.09
C ASN A 244 -32.27 10.46 19.81
N GLU A 245 -31.23 10.97 19.16
CA GLU A 245 -31.38 11.41 17.76
C GLU A 245 -31.22 10.20 16.84
N ASP A 246 -32.29 9.43 16.72
CA ASP A 246 -32.51 8.50 15.62
C ASP A 246 -32.68 9.27 14.31
N ASN A 247 -31.57 9.84 13.83
CA ASN A 247 -31.43 10.04 12.39
C ASN A 247 -31.36 8.64 11.78
N ALA A 248 -32.45 8.24 11.12
CA ALA A 248 -32.60 6.98 10.41
C ALA A 248 -31.61 6.86 9.24
N ARG A 249 -30.34 6.62 9.57
CA ARG A 249 -29.31 6.24 8.61
C ARG A 249 -29.68 4.86 8.12
N GLN A 250 -30.01 4.76 6.83
CA GLN A 250 -30.14 3.49 6.14
C GLN A 250 -28.90 2.64 6.46
N GLN A 251 -29.11 1.47 7.04
CA GLN A 251 -28.05 0.48 7.19
C GLN A 251 -27.67 0.03 5.77
N GLU A 252 -26.56 0.54 5.26
CA GLU A 252 -26.05 0.18 3.95
C GLU A 252 -25.54 -1.26 4.04
N VAL A 253 -26.23 -2.18 3.36
CA VAL A 253 -25.85 -3.59 3.29
C VAL A 253 -24.80 -3.74 2.20
N LEU A 254 -23.63 -4.22 2.58
CA LEU A 254 -22.51 -4.49 1.70
C LEU A 254 -22.46 -5.99 1.40
N HIS A 255 -22.33 -6.33 0.13
CA HIS A 255 -22.15 -7.70 -0.34
C HIS A 255 -20.70 -7.89 -0.75
N PHE A 256 -20.07 -8.92 -0.21
CA PHE A 256 -18.70 -9.30 -0.53
C PHE A 256 -18.68 -10.73 -1.11
N SER A 257 -17.83 -10.95 -2.10
CA SER A 257 -17.55 -12.28 -2.64
C SER A 257 -16.16 -12.72 -2.18
N SER A 258 -16.10 -13.71 -1.31
CA SER A 258 -14.84 -14.29 -0.83
C SER A 258 -14.63 -15.67 -1.45
N SER A 259 -13.45 -15.92 -2.04
CA SER A 259 -13.10 -17.24 -2.57
C SER A 259 -13.01 -18.34 -1.50
N PHE A 260 -13.00 -17.96 -0.21
CA PHE A 260 -12.95 -18.88 0.92
C PHE A 260 -14.26 -18.96 1.70
N LEU A 261 -14.98 -17.85 1.86
CA LEU A 261 -16.21 -17.77 2.66
C LEU A 261 -17.51 -17.75 1.83
N GLY A 262 -17.44 -17.68 0.51
CA GLY A 262 -18.60 -17.51 -0.36
C GLY A 262 -19.14 -16.08 -0.34
N GLU A 263 -20.46 -15.91 -0.43
CA GLU A 263 -21.11 -14.60 -0.27
C GLU A 263 -21.16 -14.22 1.21
N VAL A 264 -20.58 -13.06 1.54
CA VAL A 264 -20.55 -12.50 2.89
C VAL A 264 -21.37 -11.22 2.90
N VAL A 265 -22.43 -11.20 3.71
CA VAL A 265 -23.36 -10.07 3.82
C VAL A 265 -23.07 -9.29 5.10
N VAL A 266 -22.84 -7.98 4.97
CA VAL A 266 -22.36 -7.13 6.06
C VAL A 266 -23.22 -5.88 6.18
N HIS A 267 -23.66 -5.56 7.39
CA HIS A 267 -24.37 -4.31 7.67
C HIS A 267 -23.37 -3.24 8.10
N ARG A 268 -23.18 -2.18 7.29
CA ARG A 268 -22.30 -1.06 7.66
C ARG A 268 -22.96 -0.23 8.75
N GLY A 269 -22.25 -0.07 9.86
CA GLY A 269 -22.68 0.67 11.04
C GLY A 269 -22.11 2.09 11.09
N LYS A 270 -21.82 2.56 12.30
CA LYS A 270 -21.32 3.90 12.56
C LYS A 270 -19.87 4.07 12.10
N CYS A 271 -19.56 5.21 11.49
CA CYS A 271 -18.18 5.64 11.21
C CYS A 271 -17.38 5.80 12.54
N ILE A 272 -16.22 5.17 12.58
CA ILE A 272 -15.24 5.20 13.68
C ILE A 272 -14.34 6.43 13.51
N GLY A 273 -13.94 6.73 12.28
CA GLY A 273 -13.08 7.86 11.92
C GLY A 273 -12.54 7.74 10.50
N GLU A 274 -11.73 8.72 10.11
CA GLU A 274 -11.12 8.84 8.79
C GLU A 274 -9.59 8.86 8.91
N SER A 275 -8.90 8.42 7.87
CA SER A 275 -7.43 8.36 7.82
C SER A 275 -6.92 9.10 6.59
N GLU A 276 -6.63 10.40 6.75
CA GLU A 276 -6.09 11.27 5.69
C GLU A 276 -4.84 10.66 5.02
N ARG A 277 -3.95 10.03 5.79
CA ARG A 277 -2.72 9.38 5.30
C ARG A 277 -2.99 8.24 4.30
N LEU A 278 -4.15 7.58 4.43
CA LEU A 278 -4.54 6.43 3.62
C LEU A 278 -5.68 6.71 2.64
N GLY A 279 -6.32 7.89 2.72
CA GLY A 279 -7.47 8.26 1.90
C GLY A 279 -8.72 7.41 2.16
N ARG A 280 -8.95 6.97 3.41
CA ARG A 280 -10.04 6.03 3.75
C ARG A 280 -10.89 6.45 4.94
N SER A 281 -12.15 6.03 4.92
CA SER A 281 -13.06 6.01 6.05
C SER A 281 -13.04 4.64 6.74
N VAL A 282 -13.41 4.59 8.02
CA VAL A 282 -13.44 3.35 8.82
C VAL A 282 -14.78 3.23 9.53
N TYR A 283 -15.48 2.10 9.37
CA TYR A 283 -16.80 1.86 9.94
C TYR A 283 -16.82 0.60 10.79
N TYR A 284 -17.62 0.60 11.86
CA TYR A 284 -18.06 -0.64 12.47
C TYR A 284 -18.96 -1.39 11.50
N ALA A 285 -18.91 -2.72 11.54
CA ALA A 285 -19.71 -3.60 10.72
C ALA A 285 -20.21 -4.80 11.52
N PHE A 286 -21.32 -5.37 11.08
CA PHE A 286 -21.83 -6.65 11.58
C PHE A 286 -21.90 -7.63 10.41
N ASN A 287 -21.19 -8.75 10.51
CA ASN A 287 -21.20 -9.81 9.51
C ASN A 287 -22.41 -10.71 9.78
N SER A 288 -23.46 -10.59 8.96
CA SER A 288 -24.69 -11.38 9.13
C SER A 288 -24.52 -12.85 8.74
N THR A 289 -23.46 -13.19 8.01
CA THR A 289 -23.14 -14.58 7.64
C THR A 289 -22.48 -15.34 8.80
N SER A 290 -21.59 -14.69 9.57
CA SER A 290 -20.92 -15.33 10.71
C SER A 290 -21.52 -15.01 12.09
N GLY A 291 -22.19 -13.85 12.23
CA GLY A 291 -22.68 -13.32 13.50
C GLY A 291 -21.66 -12.44 14.25
N ASP A 292 -20.50 -12.18 13.67
CA ASP A 292 -19.40 -11.44 14.33
C ASP A 292 -19.40 -9.94 14.02
N PHE A 293 -18.77 -9.18 14.91
CA PHE A 293 -18.39 -7.80 14.63
C PHE A 293 -17.17 -7.74 13.70
N ALA A 294 -17.20 -6.80 12.77
CA ALA A 294 -16.16 -6.55 11.79
C ALA A 294 -15.87 -5.05 11.67
N VAL A 295 -14.83 -4.71 10.92
CA VAL A 295 -14.49 -3.35 10.50
C VAL A 295 -14.48 -3.30 8.98
N VAL A 296 -15.11 -2.27 8.40
CA VAL A 296 -15.02 -1.96 6.98
C VAL A 296 -14.12 -0.74 6.81
N TYR A 297 -13.08 -0.90 5.98
CA TYR A 297 -12.23 0.17 5.49
C TYR A 297 -12.69 0.55 4.09
N GLU A 298 -13.19 1.77 3.92
CA GLU A 298 -13.82 2.27 2.69
C GLU A 298 -12.94 3.32 2.03
N TRP A 299 -12.61 3.13 0.76
CA TRP A 299 -11.94 4.12 -0.09
C TRP A 299 -12.89 4.60 -1.18
N ILE A 300 -13.17 5.91 -1.22
CA ILE A 300 -14.00 6.53 -2.27
C ILE A 300 -13.08 7.30 -3.24
N LEU A 301 -12.87 6.70 -4.41
CA LEU A 301 -11.96 7.20 -5.44
C LEU A 301 -12.75 8.01 -6.48
N ARG A 302 -13.00 9.30 -6.21
CA ARG A 302 -13.77 10.20 -7.10
C ARG A 302 -12.98 10.62 -8.32
N TRP A 303 -13.58 10.62 -9.50
CA TRP A 303 -12.95 11.07 -10.74
C TRP A 303 -12.85 12.60 -10.78
N LYS A 304 -11.69 13.17 -11.15
CA LYS A 304 -11.53 14.63 -11.35
C LYS A 304 -12.46 15.20 -12.44
N SER A 305 -12.79 14.38 -13.42
CA SER A 305 -13.47 14.76 -14.66
C SER A 305 -14.87 14.14 -14.70
N VAL A 306 -15.82 14.65 -13.89
CA VAL A 306 -17.22 14.19 -13.95
C VAL A 306 -17.91 14.78 -15.19
N GLY A 307 -17.70 14.12 -16.33
CA GLY A 307 -18.25 14.51 -17.63
C GLY A 307 -18.47 13.29 -18.53
N LYS A 308 -19.39 13.39 -19.49
CA LYS A 308 -19.90 12.23 -20.26
C LYS A 308 -18.86 11.44 -21.06
N PHE A 309 -17.64 11.96 -21.24
CA PHE A 309 -16.57 11.28 -21.96
C PHE A 309 -15.20 11.58 -21.36
N PHE A 310 -14.59 10.59 -20.69
CA PHE A 310 -13.15 10.57 -20.44
C PHE A 310 -12.37 10.56 -21.75
N THR A 311 -11.24 11.27 -21.79
CA THR A 311 -10.24 11.16 -22.86
C THR A 311 -9.65 9.74 -22.92
N THR A 312 -9.03 9.37 -24.05
CA THR A 312 -8.39 8.05 -24.18
C THR A 312 -7.32 7.82 -23.10
N GLN A 313 -6.53 8.85 -22.78
CA GLN A 313 -5.50 8.79 -21.74
C GLN A 313 -6.09 8.65 -20.33
N GLU A 314 -7.20 9.32 -20.03
CA GLU A 314 -7.93 9.09 -18.77
C GLU A 314 -8.49 7.67 -18.71
N LYS A 315 -9.09 7.15 -19.78
CA LYS A 315 -9.60 5.76 -19.83
C LYS A 315 -8.49 4.73 -19.58
N GLU A 316 -7.32 4.91 -20.17
CA GLU A 316 -6.15 4.05 -19.91
C GLU A 316 -5.72 4.10 -18.43
N LYS A 317 -5.76 5.28 -17.80
CA LYS A 317 -5.49 5.45 -16.36
C LYS A 317 -6.58 4.79 -15.49
N ILE A 318 -7.86 4.90 -15.83
CA ILE A 318 -8.97 4.22 -15.15
C ILE A 318 -8.74 2.70 -15.20
N GLU A 319 -8.49 2.15 -16.38
CA GLU A 319 -8.24 0.72 -16.56
C GLU A 319 -6.97 0.24 -15.85
N LYS A 320 -5.92 1.07 -15.78
CA LYS A 320 -4.73 0.80 -14.94
C LYS A 320 -5.11 0.73 -13.45
N CYS A 321 -5.92 1.66 -12.95
CA CYS A 321 -6.35 1.68 -11.55
C CYS A 321 -7.24 0.47 -11.22
N LYS A 322 -8.20 0.12 -12.08
CA LYS A 322 -9.02 -1.10 -11.94
C LYS A 322 -8.17 -2.36 -11.90
N LYS A 323 -7.19 -2.49 -12.80
CA LYS A 323 -6.23 -3.61 -12.80
C LYS A 323 -5.36 -3.64 -11.53
N GLN A 324 -4.96 -2.49 -10.99
CA GLN A 324 -4.25 -2.42 -9.72
C GLN A 324 -5.13 -2.90 -8.55
N ILE A 325 -6.41 -2.51 -8.49
CA ILE A 325 -7.38 -2.93 -7.47
C ILE A 325 -7.68 -4.43 -7.57
N HIS A 326 -7.92 -4.96 -8.77
CA HIS A 326 -8.08 -6.42 -8.97
C HIS A 326 -6.79 -7.17 -8.60
N GLY A 327 -5.61 -6.57 -8.80
CA GLY A 327 -4.35 -7.08 -8.28
C GLY A 327 -4.20 -6.98 -6.75
N VAL A 328 -4.99 -6.17 -6.04
CA VAL A 328 -5.08 -6.15 -4.56
C VAL A 328 -6.01 -7.26 -4.10
N GLU A 329 -7.16 -7.43 -4.76
CA GLU A 329 -8.11 -8.54 -4.56
C GLU A 329 -7.44 -9.92 -4.75
N SER A 330 -6.62 -10.08 -5.79
CA SER A 330 -5.83 -11.28 -6.02
C SER A 330 -4.77 -11.53 -4.92
N GLU A 331 -4.12 -10.48 -4.40
CA GLU A 331 -3.19 -10.61 -3.26
C GLU A 331 -3.93 -11.02 -1.98
N LEU A 332 -5.12 -10.45 -1.73
CA LEU A 332 -5.95 -10.78 -0.57
C LEU A 332 -6.21 -12.29 -0.45
N ASN A 333 -6.46 -13.00 -1.54
CA ASN A 333 -6.65 -14.46 -1.51
C ASN A 333 -5.47 -15.27 -0.94
N SER A 334 -4.27 -14.70 -0.94
CA SER A 334 -3.10 -15.28 -0.23
C SER A 334 -3.07 -14.86 1.23
N LEU A 335 -3.50 -13.63 1.55
CA LEU A 335 -3.54 -13.09 2.91
C LEU A 335 -4.68 -13.66 3.76
N LEU A 336 -5.80 -14.10 3.17
CA LEU A 336 -6.89 -14.82 3.85
C LEU A 336 -6.44 -16.15 4.49
N LYS A 337 -5.27 -16.68 4.10
CA LYS A 337 -4.71 -17.92 4.66
C LYS A 337 -3.84 -17.69 5.89
N LEU A 338 -3.58 -16.43 6.24
CA LEU A 338 -2.71 -16.06 7.35
C LEU A 338 -3.47 -16.11 8.68
N SER A 339 -2.90 -16.83 9.65
CA SER A 339 -3.45 -16.96 10.99
C SER A 339 -2.33 -16.85 12.01
N HIS A 340 -2.39 -15.80 12.84
CA HIS A 340 -1.42 -15.52 13.89
C HIS A 340 -2.11 -14.68 14.98
N PRO A 341 -1.90 -14.95 16.28
CA PRO A 341 -2.63 -14.30 17.37
C PRO A 341 -2.45 -12.78 17.43
N HIS A 342 -1.34 -12.24 16.89
CA HIS A 342 -1.03 -10.82 16.90
C HIS A 342 -1.25 -10.13 15.54
N LEU A 343 -2.02 -10.74 14.62
CA LEU A 343 -2.52 -10.11 13.41
C LEU A 343 -4.04 -9.86 13.50
N VAL A 344 -4.53 -8.86 12.78
CA VAL A 344 -5.97 -8.68 12.49
C VAL A 344 -6.30 -9.42 11.21
N HIS A 345 -7.25 -10.34 11.23
CA HIS A 345 -7.56 -11.15 10.05
C HIS A 345 -8.37 -10.35 9.01
N TYR A 346 -7.95 -10.40 7.74
CA TYR A 346 -8.78 -9.93 6.61
C TYR A 346 -9.85 -10.97 6.27
N GLN A 347 -11.03 -10.53 5.83
CA GLN A 347 -12.17 -11.43 5.56
C GLN A 347 -12.60 -11.40 4.08
N ALA A 348 -12.70 -10.21 3.49
CA ALA A 348 -13.08 -10.02 2.09
C ALA A 348 -12.74 -8.61 1.58
N LEU A 349 -12.79 -8.40 0.27
CA LEU A 349 -12.74 -7.09 -0.37
C LEU A 349 -13.82 -7.03 -1.45
N SER A 350 -14.38 -5.86 -1.70
CA SER A 350 -15.26 -5.60 -2.84
C SER A 350 -14.86 -4.28 -3.51
N CYS A 351 -15.17 -4.16 -4.79
CA CYS A 351 -14.96 -2.95 -5.58
C CYS A 351 -16.22 -2.67 -6.40
N THR A 352 -16.88 -1.53 -6.12
CA THR A 352 -18.10 -1.10 -6.81
C THR A 352 -17.79 0.12 -7.67
N GLU A 353 -18.07 0.04 -8.97
CA GLU A 353 -18.00 1.19 -9.88
C GLU A 353 -19.32 1.97 -9.86
N ARG A 354 -19.22 3.29 -9.73
CA ARG A 354 -20.32 4.27 -9.81
C ARG A 354 -19.96 5.31 -10.88
N ASP A 355 -20.95 6.07 -11.36
CA ASP A 355 -20.75 7.04 -12.46
C ASP A 355 -19.64 8.08 -12.18
N ASP A 356 -19.44 8.46 -10.92
CA ASP A 356 -18.51 9.51 -10.48
C ASP A 356 -17.30 8.98 -9.67
N CYS A 357 -17.27 7.70 -9.31
CA CYS A 357 -16.22 7.14 -8.44
C CYS A 357 -16.08 5.61 -8.50
N LEU A 358 -14.94 5.09 -8.03
CA LEU A 358 -14.85 3.71 -7.53
C LEU A 358 -14.97 3.72 -6.00
N VAL A 359 -15.73 2.78 -5.45
CA VAL A 359 -15.77 2.51 -4.00
C VAL A 359 -15.12 1.17 -3.76
N VAL A 360 -14.08 1.13 -2.91
CA VAL A 360 -13.39 -0.11 -2.52
C VAL A 360 -13.57 -0.32 -1.03
N ASP A 361 -14.19 -1.43 -0.65
CA ASP A 361 -14.41 -1.83 0.73
C ASP A 361 -13.53 -3.03 1.07
N LEU A 362 -12.78 -2.95 2.18
CA LEU A 362 -11.99 -4.05 2.74
C LEU A 362 -12.56 -4.42 4.12
N LEU A 363 -13.04 -5.65 4.24
CA LEU A 363 -13.60 -6.23 5.45
C LEU A 363 -12.50 -6.91 6.28
N ALA A 364 -12.42 -6.56 7.56
CA ALA A 364 -11.48 -7.13 8.52
C ALA A 364 -12.14 -7.44 9.87
N GLU A 365 -11.48 -8.28 10.66
CA GLU A 365 -11.84 -8.56 12.05
C GLU A 365 -11.89 -7.29 12.92
N HIS A 366 -12.90 -7.19 13.79
CA HIS A 366 -13.00 -6.11 14.76
C HIS A 366 -12.19 -6.40 16.04
N VAL A 367 -11.26 -5.52 16.38
CA VAL A 367 -10.53 -5.55 17.66
C VAL A 367 -11.16 -4.54 18.64
N PRO A 368 -11.67 -4.97 19.81
CA PRO A 368 -12.53 -4.14 20.67
C PRO A 368 -11.83 -3.06 21.52
N GLY A 369 -10.50 -2.89 21.38
CA GLY A 369 -9.74 -1.90 22.15
C GLY A 369 -9.39 -0.65 21.34
N SER A 370 -8.12 -0.21 21.36
CA SER A 370 -7.71 1.06 20.74
C SER A 370 -6.32 1.01 20.14
N SER A 371 -6.04 1.88 19.17
CA SER A 371 -4.72 1.97 18.54
C SER A 371 -3.65 2.59 19.44
N LEU A 372 -2.39 2.21 19.24
CA LEU A 372 -1.25 2.82 19.91
C LEU A 372 -1.08 4.30 19.54
N ALA A 373 -1.59 4.76 18.39
CA ALA A 373 -1.69 6.19 18.07
C ALA A 373 -2.55 6.95 19.10
N ARG A 374 -3.62 6.34 19.63
CA ARG A 374 -4.45 6.94 20.69
C ARG A 374 -3.70 6.99 22.03
N VAL A 375 -2.86 6.00 22.31
CA VAL A 375 -1.97 5.99 23.48
C VAL A 375 -0.93 7.12 23.38
N LEU A 376 -0.25 7.24 22.24
CA LEU A 376 0.69 8.34 21.96
C LEU A 376 0.04 9.72 21.99
N SER A 377 -1.23 9.84 21.56
CA SER A 377 -1.98 11.10 21.65
C SER A 377 -2.19 11.57 23.09
N GLY A 378 -2.01 10.69 24.09
CA GLY A 378 -1.98 11.05 25.51
C GLY A 378 -0.67 11.72 25.98
N GLY A 379 0.38 11.73 25.14
CA GLY A 379 1.66 12.37 25.43
C GLY A 379 2.52 11.68 26.49
N ALA A 380 2.12 10.50 26.98
CA ALA A 380 2.80 9.78 28.05
C ALA A 380 3.68 8.63 27.48
N PRO A 381 4.94 8.50 27.94
CA PRO A 381 5.76 7.32 27.68
C PRO A 381 5.07 6.02 28.10
N VAL A 382 5.18 4.98 27.26
CA VAL A 382 4.75 3.62 27.61
C VAL A 382 5.78 2.99 28.57
N PRO A 383 5.36 2.41 29.71
CA PRO A 383 6.27 1.75 30.63
C PRO A 383 7.09 0.64 29.96
N VAL A 384 8.39 0.53 30.31
CA VAL A 384 9.35 -0.37 29.64
C VAL A 384 8.88 -1.82 29.61
N ASP A 385 8.26 -2.33 30.67
CA ASP A 385 7.76 -3.72 30.70
C ASP A 385 6.56 -3.95 29.78
N GLN A 386 5.75 -2.91 29.53
CA GLN A 386 4.68 -2.96 28.54
C GLN A 386 5.25 -2.80 27.11
N LEU A 387 6.22 -1.91 26.93
CA LEU A 387 6.94 -1.74 25.66
C LEU A 387 7.64 -3.04 25.24
N ARG A 388 8.27 -3.76 26.18
CA ARG A 388 8.90 -5.07 25.95
C ARG A 388 7.89 -6.12 25.50
N ARG A 389 6.70 -6.18 26.15
CA ARG A 389 5.61 -7.08 25.73
C ARG A 389 5.14 -6.76 24.30
N HIS A 390 4.87 -5.50 24.02
CA HIS A 390 4.46 -5.05 22.68
C HIS A 390 5.53 -5.36 21.61
N ALA A 391 6.82 -5.16 21.93
CA ALA A 391 7.92 -5.48 21.03
C ALA A 391 7.98 -6.97 20.68
N VAL A 392 7.86 -7.87 21.67
CA VAL A 392 7.85 -9.33 21.44
C VAL A 392 6.67 -9.73 20.52
N GLN A 393 5.48 -9.20 20.77
CA GLN A 393 4.28 -9.51 19.98
C GLN A 393 4.38 -8.96 18.55
N LEU A 394 4.87 -7.73 18.38
CA LEU A 394 5.11 -7.10 17.07
C LEU A 394 6.19 -7.83 16.27
N VAL A 395 7.30 -8.23 16.91
CA VAL A 395 8.35 -9.02 16.26
C VAL A 395 7.80 -10.38 15.82
N SER A 396 7.02 -11.06 16.65
CA SER A 396 6.36 -12.32 16.28
C SER A 396 5.42 -12.17 15.08
N ALA A 397 4.62 -11.10 15.05
CA ALA A 397 3.72 -10.82 13.93
C ALA A 397 4.49 -10.49 12.63
N LEU A 398 5.54 -9.68 12.71
CA LEU A 398 6.37 -9.31 11.55
C LEU A 398 7.17 -10.49 11.01
N ASP A 399 7.75 -11.32 11.89
CA ASP A 399 8.48 -12.52 11.49
C ASP A 399 7.54 -13.51 10.76
N TYR A 400 6.33 -13.72 11.29
CA TYR A 400 5.31 -14.54 10.63
C TYR A 400 4.90 -13.98 9.25
N LEU A 401 4.67 -12.66 9.13
CA LEU A 401 4.41 -12.03 7.82
C LEU A 401 5.60 -12.24 6.87
N HIS A 402 6.82 -12.00 7.34
CA HIS A 402 8.05 -12.08 6.55
C HIS A 402 8.37 -13.52 6.11
N ALA A 403 8.09 -14.52 6.94
CA ALA A 403 8.20 -15.94 6.59
C ALA A 403 7.23 -16.31 5.46
N ASN A 404 6.00 -15.76 5.50
CA ASN A 404 5.00 -15.89 4.43
C ASN A 404 5.24 -14.93 3.24
N SER A 405 6.42 -14.32 3.14
CA SER A 405 6.82 -13.37 2.08
C SER A 405 5.97 -12.09 1.97
N VAL A 406 5.21 -11.76 3.02
CA VAL A 406 4.45 -10.52 3.14
C VAL A 406 5.32 -9.44 3.79
N VAL A 407 5.15 -8.19 3.36
CA VAL A 407 5.79 -7.00 3.93
C VAL A 407 4.69 -6.06 4.37
N HIS A 408 4.81 -5.48 5.58
CA HIS A 408 3.79 -4.60 6.14
C HIS A 408 3.74 -3.24 5.39
N LYS A 409 4.89 -2.71 4.97
CA LYS A 409 5.09 -1.51 4.12
C LYS A 409 4.73 -0.16 4.76
N GLN A 410 3.92 -0.14 5.83
CA GLN A 410 3.49 1.09 6.48
C GLN A 410 3.39 1.02 8.03
N LEU A 411 4.26 0.26 8.69
CA LEU A 411 4.17 0.04 10.14
C LEU A 411 4.26 1.38 10.91
N ASN A 412 3.23 1.67 11.70
CA ASN A 412 3.09 2.91 12.45
C ASN A 412 2.07 2.72 13.61
N PRO A 413 1.99 3.65 14.58
CA PRO A 413 1.15 3.49 15.77
C PRO A 413 -0.35 3.31 15.50
N SER A 414 -0.87 3.80 14.38
CA SER A 414 -2.29 3.68 14.01
C SER A 414 -2.65 2.28 13.53
N CYS A 415 -1.69 1.53 12.99
CA CYS A 415 -1.87 0.15 12.52
C CYS A 415 -1.73 -0.89 13.64
N VAL A 416 -1.30 -0.49 14.84
CA VAL A 416 -1.18 -1.39 15.98
C VAL A 416 -2.36 -1.16 16.92
N LEU A 417 -3.27 -2.13 16.97
CA LEU A 417 -4.41 -2.14 17.87
C LEU A 417 -4.04 -2.90 19.15
N LEU A 418 -4.64 -2.50 20.26
CA LEU A 418 -4.67 -3.27 21.51
C LEU A 418 -6.04 -3.91 21.66
N ASP A 419 -6.07 -5.16 22.10
CA ASP A 419 -7.32 -5.86 22.42
C ASP A 419 -7.79 -5.62 23.87
N SER A 420 -8.74 -6.43 24.36
CA SER A 420 -9.30 -6.31 25.71
C SER A 420 -8.32 -6.72 26.83
N GLN A 421 -7.30 -7.52 26.53
CA GLN A 421 -6.23 -7.90 27.45
C GLN A 421 -5.05 -6.92 27.40
N GLY A 422 -5.05 -6.02 26.42
CA GLY A 422 -3.95 -5.10 26.14
C GLY A 422 -2.83 -5.74 25.32
N ASP A 423 -3.11 -6.84 24.64
CA ASP A 423 -2.19 -7.50 23.72
C ASP A 423 -2.31 -6.90 22.30
N VAL A 424 -1.21 -6.96 21.55
CA VAL A 424 -1.10 -6.39 20.21
C VAL A 424 -1.90 -7.20 19.19
N ARG A 425 -2.65 -6.48 18.35
CA ARG A 425 -3.22 -6.93 17.08
C ARG A 425 -2.76 -5.99 15.97
N LEU A 426 -1.88 -6.45 15.09
CA LEU A 426 -1.32 -5.68 13.99
C LEU A 426 -2.26 -5.75 12.76
N ALA A 427 -2.75 -4.57 12.34
CA ALA A 427 -3.65 -4.37 11.22
C ALA A 427 -2.92 -3.77 10.00
N ASP A 428 -3.64 -3.56 8.90
CA ASP A 428 -3.19 -2.78 7.73
C ASP A 428 -1.93 -3.28 6.99
N TYR A 429 -1.58 -4.56 7.15
CA TYR A 429 -0.42 -5.13 6.48
C TYR A 429 -0.64 -5.28 4.95
N SER A 430 0.34 -4.83 4.17
CA SER A 430 0.40 -4.92 2.71
C SER A 430 -0.68 -4.15 1.91
N LEU A 431 -1.96 -4.49 2.06
CA LEU A 431 -3.04 -4.02 1.16
C LEU A 431 -3.36 -2.53 1.35
N ALA A 432 -3.43 -2.07 2.61
CA ALA A 432 -3.81 -0.69 2.93
C ALA A 432 -2.88 0.34 2.27
N LYS A 433 -1.57 0.05 2.23
CA LYS A 433 -0.56 0.88 1.55
C LYS A 433 -0.75 0.87 0.03
N ARG A 434 -1.04 -0.29 -0.57
CA ARG A 434 -1.30 -0.41 -2.02
C ARG A 434 -2.53 0.41 -2.43
N LEU A 435 -3.64 0.27 -1.70
CA LEU A 435 -4.86 1.03 -1.95
C LEU A 435 -4.63 2.54 -1.79
N ALA A 436 -3.97 2.97 -0.70
CA ALA A 436 -3.59 4.36 -0.48
C ALA A 436 -2.66 4.95 -1.56
N ASP A 437 -1.88 4.13 -2.27
CA ASP A 437 -1.05 4.58 -3.39
C ASP A 437 -1.84 4.63 -4.72
N VAL A 438 -2.85 3.76 -4.93
CA VAL A 438 -3.83 3.93 -6.03
C VAL A 438 -4.61 5.24 -5.86
N CYS A 439 -4.98 5.62 -4.63
CA CYS A 439 -5.66 6.88 -4.32
C CYS A 439 -4.90 8.15 -4.77
N LYS A 440 -3.58 8.03 -5.00
CA LYS A 440 -2.71 9.17 -5.36
C LYS A 440 -2.54 9.36 -6.86
N GLU A 441 -3.00 8.39 -7.68
CA GLU A 441 -2.98 8.53 -9.13
C GLU A 441 -3.72 9.81 -9.56
N ASP A 442 -3.17 10.53 -10.53
CA ASP A 442 -3.56 11.89 -10.87
C ASP A 442 -4.94 12.04 -11.52
N ILE A 443 -5.68 10.93 -11.66
CA ILE A 443 -7.05 10.87 -12.18
C ILE A 443 -8.12 11.08 -11.10
N PHE A 444 -7.76 10.92 -9.82
CA PHE A 444 -8.68 11.05 -8.70
C PHE A 444 -8.68 12.45 -8.09
N GLU A 445 -9.83 12.93 -7.63
CA GLU A 445 -9.92 14.15 -6.83
C GLU A 445 -9.06 13.96 -5.56
N GLN A 446 -7.99 14.76 -5.42
CA GLN A 446 -7.12 14.71 -4.25
C GLN A 446 -7.74 15.47 -3.07
N GLY A 447 -8.90 15.00 -2.64
CA GLY A 447 -9.53 15.44 -1.40
C GLY A 447 -8.73 14.96 -0.19
N HIS A 448 -8.23 15.90 0.60
CA HIS A 448 -7.71 15.68 1.96
C HIS A 448 -6.50 14.73 2.16
N VAL A 449 -5.91 14.15 1.11
CA VAL A 449 -4.64 13.42 1.23
C VAL A 449 -3.50 14.42 1.43
N ARG A 450 -3.19 14.77 2.69
CA ARG A 450 -1.99 15.53 3.00
C ARG A 450 -0.75 14.68 2.78
N PHE A 451 0.09 15.12 1.84
CA PHE A 451 1.44 14.62 1.66
C PHE A 451 2.27 15.01 2.89
N SER A 452 2.45 14.05 3.80
CA SER A 452 3.49 14.15 4.82
C SER A 452 4.84 14.01 4.12
N GLU A 453 5.57 15.11 3.97
CA GLU A 453 7.03 15.07 3.78
C GLU A 453 7.65 14.53 5.07
N ASP A 454 7.54 13.22 5.28
CA ASP A 454 8.22 12.53 6.36
C ASP A 454 9.72 12.71 6.13
N ALA A 455 10.39 13.60 6.89
CA ALA A 455 11.83 13.89 6.77
C ALA A 455 12.74 12.69 7.14
N LEU A 456 12.14 11.55 7.47
CA LEU A 456 12.81 10.30 7.77
C LEU A 456 13.04 9.49 6.47
N PRO A 457 14.21 8.83 6.32
CA PRO A 457 14.50 8.06 5.11
C PRO A 457 13.53 6.88 4.96
N THR A 458 12.89 6.78 3.79
CA THR A 458 12.03 5.65 3.46
C THR A 458 12.88 4.42 3.15
N ARG A 459 12.73 3.36 3.95
CA ARG A 459 13.31 2.03 3.69
C ARG A 459 12.22 1.08 3.21
N PHE A 460 12.54 0.25 2.22
CA PHE A 460 11.58 -0.66 1.57
C PHE A 460 11.79 -2.14 1.97
N GLY A 461 10.78 -2.96 1.74
CA GLY A 461 10.83 -4.41 2.00
C GLY A 461 10.92 -4.75 3.49
N LYS A 462 11.34 -5.99 3.80
CA LYS A 462 11.45 -6.51 5.17
C LYS A 462 12.29 -5.62 6.10
N LYS A 463 13.40 -5.06 5.60
CA LYS A 463 14.26 -4.12 6.35
C LYS A 463 13.60 -2.74 6.56
N GLY A 464 12.63 -2.38 5.73
CA GLY A 464 11.76 -1.22 5.96
C GLY A 464 10.86 -1.41 7.18
N ASP A 465 10.19 -2.56 7.28
CA ASP A 465 9.34 -2.87 8.44
C ASP A 465 10.13 -2.88 9.76
N VAL A 466 11.36 -3.43 9.77
CA VAL A 466 12.25 -3.42 10.95
C VAL A 466 12.63 -1.99 11.36
N TRP A 467 12.96 -1.13 10.40
CA TRP A 467 13.24 0.29 10.66
C TRP A 467 12.01 1.02 11.22
N SER A 468 10.83 0.78 10.65
CA SER A 468 9.56 1.31 11.15
C SER A 468 9.21 0.78 12.55
N LEU A 469 9.59 -0.46 12.90
CA LEU A 469 9.42 -1.00 14.26
C LEU A 469 10.30 -0.25 15.26
N GLY A 470 11.55 0.03 14.93
CA GLY A 470 12.44 0.84 15.77
C GLY A 470 11.87 2.24 16.02
N LEU A 471 11.40 2.92 14.98
CA LEU A 471 10.74 4.23 15.09
C LEU A 471 9.46 4.17 15.94
N LEU A 472 8.63 3.12 15.78
CA LEU A 472 7.42 2.89 16.56
C LEU A 472 7.74 2.71 18.06
N LEU A 473 8.69 1.84 18.39
CA LEU A 473 9.08 1.57 19.78
C LEU A 473 9.74 2.80 20.43
N LEU A 474 10.56 3.54 19.69
CA LEU A 474 11.14 4.81 20.15
C LEU A 474 10.06 5.87 20.40
N ALA A 475 9.06 5.99 19.53
CA ALA A 475 7.94 6.91 19.72
C ALA A 475 7.15 6.58 21.00
N LEU A 476 6.87 5.29 21.23
CA LEU A 476 6.19 4.80 22.43
C LEU A 476 7.01 5.03 23.71
N ALA A 477 8.33 4.82 23.64
CA ALA A 477 9.24 5.10 24.75
C ALA A 477 9.35 6.59 25.11
N GLN A 478 9.13 7.50 24.13
CA GLN A 478 9.13 8.95 24.36
C GLN A 478 7.73 9.54 24.61
N GLY A 479 6.65 8.81 24.31
CA GLY A 479 5.28 9.33 24.34
C GLY A 479 4.95 10.33 23.22
N ARG A 480 5.74 10.37 22.14
CA ARG A 480 5.58 11.32 21.01
C ARG A 480 6.10 10.74 19.71
N GLU A 481 5.58 11.21 18.58
CA GLU A 481 6.05 10.79 17.25
C GLU A 481 7.48 11.27 16.96
N VAL A 482 8.28 10.42 16.34
CA VAL A 482 9.62 10.74 15.82
C VAL A 482 9.48 11.33 14.42
N LYS A 483 10.00 12.55 14.18
CA LYS A 483 9.87 13.27 12.90
C LYS A 483 11.18 13.83 12.34
N GLU A 484 12.24 13.84 13.13
CA GLU A 484 13.52 14.48 12.79
C GLU A 484 14.57 13.44 12.38
N TYR A 485 15.46 13.83 11.46
CA TYR A 485 16.61 13.05 11.04
C TYR A 485 17.90 13.88 11.21
N PRO A 486 19.01 13.32 11.73
CA PRO A 486 19.18 11.93 12.18
C PRO A 486 18.37 11.62 13.44
N VAL A 487 17.92 10.36 13.55
CA VAL A 487 17.19 9.88 14.74
C VAL A 487 18.15 9.85 15.92
N THR A 488 17.81 10.50 17.02
CA THR A 488 18.59 10.52 18.25
C THR A 488 17.93 9.66 19.33
N LEU A 489 18.71 8.77 19.94
CA LEU A 489 18.25 7.94 21.07
C LEU A 489 18.43 8.72 22.39
N PRO A 490 17.37 8.87 23.21
CA PRO A 490 17.48 9.52 24.51
C PRO A 490 18.38 8.72 25.47
N SER A 491 19.31 9.41 26.14
CA SER A 491 20.25 8.80 27.10
C SER A 491 19.60 8.27 28.38
N ASN A 492 18.32 8.56 28.61
CA ASN A 492 17.53 8.04 29.73
C ASN A 492 16.79 6.73 29.40
N LEU A 493 16.95 6.17 28.20
CA LEU A 493 16.45 4.84 27.88
C LEU A 493 17.28 3.75 28.60
N PRO A 494 16.66 2.63 29.00
CA PRO A 494 17.37 1.44 29.46
C PRO A 494 18.41 0.97 28.43
N THR A 495 19.58 0.51 28.89
CA THR A 495 20.70 0.15 28.02
C THR A 495 20.39 -1.01 27.08
N ASP A 496 19.56 -1.96 27.52
CA ASP A 496 19.02 -3.07 26.72
C ASP A 496 18.10 -2.58 25.59
N LEU A 497 17.23 -1.59 25.88
CA LEU A 497 16.39 -0.96 24.86
C LEU A 497 17.20 -0.08 23.89
N HIS A 498 18.23 0.60 24.38
CA HIS A 498 19.12 1.41 23.54
C HIS A 498 19.92 0.54 22.56
N ASP A 499 20.50 -0.58 23.02
CA ASP A 499 21.19 -1.56 22.17
C ASP A 499 20.23 -2.21 21.16
N PHE A 500 18.98 -2.48 21.55
CA PHE A 500 17.96 -3.02 20.64
C PHE A 500 17.54 -2.03 19.53
N LEU A 501 17.53 -0.73 19.81
CA LEU A 501 17.14 0.30 18.84
C LEU A 501 18.27 0.77 17.91
N ASP A 502 19.53 0.47 18.25
CA ASP A 502 20.72 0.82 17.46
C ASP A 502 21.08 -0.25 16.41
N LYS A 503 20.54 -1.48 16.55
CA LYS A 503 20.78 -2.66 15.71
C LYS A 503 19.79 -2.82 14.54
#